data_AF-A0A7X7D4M9-F1
#
_entry.id   AF-A0A7X7D4M9-F1
#
_cell.length_a   1.000
_cell.length_b   1.000
_cell.length_c   1.000
_cell.angle_alpha   90.00
_cell.angle_beta   90.00
_cell.angle_gamma   90.00
#
_symmetry.space_group_name_H-M   'P 1'
#
loop_
_entity.id
_entity.type
_entity.pdbx_description
1 polymer ?
#
loop_
_entity_poly.entity_id
_entity_poly.type
_entity_poly.pdbx_seq_one_letter_code
_entity_poly.pdbx_strand_id
1 'polypeptide(L)'
;MSDEPHDEGPSVPRLSGVACRVLGSLMEKELTVPSTYPMTLNGLVTACNQASGRNPVMTLTDAEVLAALDELRALGLTRVVHASHGARTSKYRQVAHEVLRLEPPERAVVTLLLLRGAQTPGELRTRSDRLHKFESVDEVARSLADLAGRPGALVEELARQPGQKEARWVHLLADAAASVGSEAPLSAPAASAPAAPPPPVALHPALEPLKGFVGRWEGAGAGEYPTIEPYAYVEVVELVPVPDKPLLSYRSSTRHAESGIALHAESGWLRPVGGDSVELVVAQAPGLVEVCEGFFEAAGAGGELLLESSLVAGTATAKEVTATERRYRVTGDRLEYEIAMAAVGQPLTHHLRALLHRNDQ
;
A
#
# COMPACT_ATOMS: atom_id res chain seq x y z
N MET A 1 34.62 -32.14 -36.73
CA MET A 1 33.96 -31.57 -35.54
C MET A 1 33.27 -30.33 -36.00
N SER A 2 31.97 -30.46 -36.27
CA SER A 2 31.13 -29.34 -36.67
C SER A 2 30.81 -28.57 -35.39
N ASP A 3 31.21 -27.30 -35.35
CA ASP A 3 30.88 -26.36 -34.29
C ASP A 3 29.36 -26.10 -34.39
N GLU A 4 28.58 -26.70 -33.50
CA GLU A 4 27.16 -26.35 -33.35
C GLU A 4 27.08 -24.96 -32.72
N PRO A 5 26.29 -24.03 -33.28
CA PRO A 5 26.07 -22.74 -32.66
C PRO A 5 25.38 -22.99 -31.32
N HIS A 6 26.05 -22.63 -30.22
CA HIS A 6 25.38 -22.51 -28.93
C HIS A 6 24.28 -21.46 -29.10
N ASP A 7 23.03 -21.89 -28.98
CA ASP A 7 21.86 -21.02 -28.85
C ASP A 7 22.04 -20.24 -27.53
N GLU A 8 22.80 -19.14 -27.58
CA GLU A 8 22.86 -18.16 -26.51
C GLU A 8 21.44 -17.60 -26.39
N GLY A 9 20.69 -18.14 -25.43
CA GLY A 9 19.35 -17.65 -25.10
C GLY A 9 19.34 -16.13 -24.95
N PRO A 10 18.17 -15.49 -25.17
CA PRO A 10 18.08 -14.04 -25.27
C PRO A 10 18.78 -13.34 -24.08
N SER A 11 19.71 -12.43 -24.38
CA SER A 11 20.43 -11.66 -23.36
C SER A 11 19.43 -10.93 -22.46
N VAL A 12 19.50 -11.18 -21.15
CA VAL A 12 18.60 -10.56 -20.17
C VAL A 12 18.74 -9.02 -20.24
N PRO A 13 17.66 -8.28 -20.54
CA PRO A 13 17.73 -6.83 -20.65
C PRO A 13 18.07 -6.22 -19.30
N ARG A 14 18.96 -5.22 -19.30
CA ARG A 14 19.32 -4.42 -18.13
C ARG A 14 18.56 -3.10 -18.17
N LEU A 15 17.68 -2.92 -17.19
CA LEU A 15 16.74 -1.82 -17.11
C LEU A 15 17.13 -0.85 -15.98
N SER A 16 16.88 0.43 -16.20
CA SER A 16 16.88 1.41 -15.12
C SER A 16 15.78 1.11 -14.09
N GLY A 17 15.94 1.61 -12.86
CA GLY A 17 14.90 1.42 -11.82
C GLY A 17 13.54 2.01 -12.22
N VAL A 18 13.56 3.12 -12.96
CA VAL A 18 12.35 3.76 -13.53
C VAL A 18 11.74 2.87 -14.62
N ALA A 19 12.55 2.31 -15.53
CA ALA A 19 12.08 1.38 -16.55
C ALA A 19 11.49 0.10 -15.94
N CYS A 20 12.07 -0.43 -14.87
CA CYS A 20 11.50 -1.55 -14.10
C CYS A 20 10.09 -1.21 -13.58
N ARG A 21 9.93 -0.02 -12.96
CA ARG A 21 8.64 0.47 -12.45
C ARG A 21 7.60 0.62 -13.57
N VAL A 22 7.99 1.22 -14.68
CA VAL A 22 7.12 1.46 -15.83
C VAL A 22 6.68 0.14 -16.46
N LEU A 23 7.62 -0.79 -16.66
CA LEU A 23 7.33 -2.11 -17.22
C LEU A 23 6.40 -2.92 -16.30
N GLY A 24 6.72 -3.00 -15.01
CA GLY A 24 5.88 -3.68 -14.02
C GLY A 24 4.47 -3.10 -13.96
N SER A 25 4.34 -1.77 -14.06
CA SER A 25 3.03 -1.10 -14.06
C SER A 25 2.21 -1.46 -15.31
N LEU A 26 2.82 -1.49 -16.50
CA LEU A 26 2.13 -1.93 -17.72
C LEU A 26 1.73 -3.40 -17.66
N MET A 27 2.61 -4.28 -17.16
CA MET A 27 2.33 -5.72 -17.02
C MET A 27 1.18 -5.99 -16.05
N GLU A 28 1.13 -5.26 -14.93
CA GLU A 28 0.05 -5.32 -13.93
C GLU A 28 -1.28 -4.84 -14.52
N LYS A 29 -1.29 -3.67 -15.16
CA LYS A 29 -2.53 -3.03 -15.63
C LYS A 29 -3.16 -3.73 -16.84
N GLU A 30 -2.36 -4.38 -17.69
CA GLU A 30 -2.91 -5.22 -18.76
C GLU A 30 -3.80 -6.35 -18.22
N LEU A 31 -3.42 -6.95 -17.09
CA LEU A 31 -4.19 -8.05 -16.47
C LEU A 31 -5.31 -7.55 -15.56
N THR A 32 -5.05 -6.51 -14.78
CA THR A 32 -5.97 -6.06 -13.72
C THR A 32 -7.00 -5.04 -14.18
N VAL A 33 -6.74 -4.29 -15.26
CA VAL A 33 -7.64 -3.23 -15.76
C VAL A 33 -7.69 -3.22 -17.29
N PRO A 34 -8.15 -4.30 -17.95
CA PRO A 34 -8.12 -4.44 -19.41
C PRO A 34 -8.97 -3.39 -20.14
N SER A 35 -10.00 -2.82 -19.48
CA SER A 35 -10.88 -1.81 -20.08
C SER A 35 -10.19 -0.49 -20.39
N THR A 36 -9.09 -0.16 -19.69
CA THR A 36 -8.34 1.09 -19.87
C THR A 36 -6.95 0.87 -20.50
N TYR A 37 -6.61 -0.39 -20.79
CA TYR A 37 -5.39 -0.77 -21.49
C TYR A 37 -5.62 -0.82 -23.01
N PRO A 38 -4.67 -0.38 -23.87
CA PRO A 38 -3.36 0.18 -23.56
C PRO A 38 -3.43 1.57 -22.91
N MET A 39 -2.45 1.89 -22.07
CA MET A 39 -2.51 3.04 -21.16
C MET A 39 -2.06 4.34 -21.82
N THR A 40 -2.69 5.47 -21.48
CA THR A 40 -2.15 6.80 -21.79
C THR A 40 -0.98 7.14 -20.87
N LEU A 41 -0.17 8.17 -21.21
CA LEU A 41 0.94 8.62 -20.36
C LEU A 41 0.47 8.96 -18.93
N ASN A 42 -0.59 9.77 -18.80
CA ASN A 42 -1.13 10.16 -17.50
C ASN A 42 -1.58 8.95 -16.66
N GLY A 43 -2.26 7.98 -17.28
CA GLY A 43 -2.66 6.75 -16.59
C GLY A 43 -1.45 5.94 -16.12
N LEU A 44 -0.39 5.91 -16.91
CA LEU A 44 0.84 5.19 -16.58
C LEU A 44 1.64 5.88 -15.47
N VAL A 45 1.78 7.21 -15.49
CA VAL A 45 2.37 8.00 -14.41
C VAL A 45 1.63 7.75 -13.10
N THR A 46 0.29 7.81 -13.14
CA THR A 46 -0.55 7.48 -11.98
C THR A 46 -0.30 6.06 -11.48
N ALA A 47 -0.16 5.08 -12.37
CA ALA A 47 0.12 3.69 -12.00
C ALA A 47 1.53 3.49 -11.41
N CYS A 48 2.54 4.22 -11.87
CA CYS A 48 3.89 4.13 -11.34
C CYS A 48 4.02 4.71 -9.92
N ASN A 49 3.21 5.73 -9.61
CA ASN A 49 3.25 6.51 -8.37
C ASN A 49 2.22 6.06 -7.33
N GLN A 50 1.60 4.89 -7.50
CA GLN A 50 0.63 4.37 -6.52
C GLN A 50 1.33 4.13 -5.17
N ALA A 51 0.70 4.58 -4.08
CA ALA A 51 1.18 4.33 -2.72
C ALA A 51 1.03 2.86 -2.31
N SER A 52 0.08 2.14 -2.92
CA SER A 52 -0.13 0.72 -2.69
C SER A 52 0.47 -0.12 -3.81
N GLY A 53 1.01 -1.28 -3.43
CA GLY A 53 1.57 -2.22 -4.39
C GLY A 53 2.87 -1.79 -5.07
N ARG A 54 3.54 -0.78 -4.53
CA ARG A 54 4.86 -0.32 -4.96
C ARG A 54 5.83 -0.34 -3.78
N ASN A 55 7.04 -0.83 -4.01
CA ASN A 55 8.14 -0.69 -3.07
C ASN A 55 9.44 -0.51 -3.87
N PRO A 56 10.08 0.67 -3.83
CA PRO A 56 9.68 1.88 -3.08
C PRO A 56 8.47 2.60 -3.72
N VAL A 57 7.74 3.38 -2.94
CA VAL A 57 6.80 4.37 -3.52
C VAL A 57 7.63 5.44 -4.24
N MET A 58 7.21 5.82 -5.45
CA MET A 58 7.91 6.79 -6.29
C MET A 58 7.00 7.98 -6.63
N THR A 59 7.61 9.10 -6.99
CA THR A 59 6.94 10.31 -7.48
C THR A 59 7.53 10.71 -8.82
N LEU A 60 7.32 9.86 -9.82
CA LEU A 60 7.85 10.05 -11.17
C LEU A 60 7.08 11.13 -11.92
N THR A 61 7.80 11.93 -12.69
CA THR A 61 7.28 12.93 -13.63
C THR A 61 6.96 12.30 -14.99
N ASP A 62 6.15 13.00 -15.78
CA ASP A 62 5.88 12.63 -17.19
C ASP A 62 7.17 12.43 -18.00
N ALA A 63 8.18 13.29 -17.78
CA ALA A 63 9.45 13.23 -18.49
C ALA A 63 10.25 11.96 -18.16
N GLU A 64 10.30 11.56 -16.88
CA GLU A 64 10.98 10.34 -16.45
C GLU A 64 10.28 9.09 -16.98
N VAL A 65 8.94 9.07 -16.97
CA VAL A 65 8.17 7.95 -17.53
C VAL A 65 8.33 7.86 -19.05
N LEU A 66 8.39 8.97 -19.77
CA LEU A 66 8.67 8.99 -21.22
C LEU A 66 10.07 8.46 -21.53
N ALA A 67 11.10 8.91 -20.81
CA ALA A 67 12.47 8.41 -20.99
C ALA A 67 12.55 6.89 -20.77
N ALA A 68 11.88 6.38 -19.72
CA ALA A 68 11.79 4.95 -19.47
C ALA A 68 10.99 4.19 -20.55
N LEU A 69 9.92 4.78 -21.10
CA LEU A 69 9.19 4.19 -22.23
C LEU A 69 10.06 4.10 -23.49
N ASP A 70 10.92 5.09 -23.75
CA ASP A 70 11.85 5.06 -24.87
C ASP A 70 12.95 4.01 -24.67
N GLU A 71 13.49 3.86 -23.46
CA GLU A 71 14.39 2.75 -23.08
C GLU A 71 13.75 1.39 -23.35
N LEU A 72 12.53 1.17 -22.83
CA LEU A 72 11.79 -0.08 -23.02
C LEU A 72 11.45 -0.33 -24.49
N ARG A 73 11.17 0.71 -25.28
CA ARG A 73 10.90 0.59 -26.71
C ARG A 73 12.16 0.18 -27.48
N ALA A 74 13.31 0.77 -27.15
CA ALA A 74 14.59 0.44 -27.75
C ALA A 74 14.96 -1.05 -27.52
N LEU A 75 14.60 -1.59 -26.36
CA LEU A 75 14.76 -3.01 -26.02
C LEU A 75 13.63 -3.91 -26.56
N GLY A 76 12.66 -3.33 -27.29
CA GLY A 76 11.56 -4.08 -27.89
C GLY A 76 10.46 -4.52 -26.90
N LEU A 77 10.49 -4.09 -25.65
CA LEU A 77 9.61 -4.53 -24.56
C LEU A 77 8.26 -3.81 -24.53
N THR A 78 8.14 -2.65 -25.18
CA THR A 78 6.89 -1.88 -25.30
C THR A 78 6.59 -1.47 -26.74
N ARG A 79 5.32 -1.13 -27.00
CA ARG A 79 4.82 -0.60 -28.27
C ARG A 79 3.93 0.60 -28.03
N VAL A 80 3.96 1.56 -28.96
CA VAL A 80 3.00 2.67 -29.01
C VAL A 80 1.83 2.25 -29.87
N VAL A 81 0.63 2.42 -29.34
CA VAL A 81 -0.62 2.26 -30.07
C VAL A 81 -1.09 3.65 -30.44
N HIS A 82 -0.97 3.98 -31.73
CA HIS A 82 -1.57 5.17 -32.30
C HIS A 82 -3.05 4.90 -32.52
N ALA A 83 -3.90 5.88 -32.22
CA ALA A 83 -5.31 5.70 -32.43
C ALA A 83 -5.64 5.62 -33.93
N SER A 84 -6.56 4.73 -34.27
CA SER A 84 -7.21 4.73 -35.57
C SER A 84 -8.12 5.97 -35.66
N HIS A 85 -7.92 6.79 -36.71
CA HIS A 85 -8.73 7.94 -37.12
C HIS A 85 -9.35 8.80 -35.98
N GLY A 86 -8.63 9.86 -35.58
CA GLY A 86 -9.22 11.02 -34.89
C GLY A 86 -8.85 11.21 -33.42
N ALA A 87 -8.31 10.21 -32.71
CA ALA A 87 -7.79 10.42 -31.36
C ALA A 87 -6.30 10.78 -31.35
N ARG A 88 -5.96 11.85 -30.62
CA ARG A 88 -4.62 12.47 -30.61
C ARG A 88 -3.68 11.91 -29.53
N THR A 89 -4.15 11.02 -28.67
CA THR A 89 -3.41 10.57 -27.49
C THR A 89 -2.74 9.23 -27.74
N SER A 90 -1.40 9.21 -27.72
CA SER A 90 -0.61 7.98 -27.75
C SER A 90 -0.93 7.10 -26.55
N LYS A 91 -1.09 5.80 -26.81
CA LYS A 91 -1.24 4.77 -25.78
C LYS A 91 -0.04 3.82 -25.82
N TYR A 92 0.27 3.21 -24.69
CA TYR A 92 1.43 2.34 -24.51
C TYR A 92 0.97 0.96 -24.06
N ARG A 93 1.53 -0.08 -24.69
CA ARG A 93 1.38 -1.48 -24.28
C ARG A 93 2.74 -2.12 -24.05
N GLN A 94 2.80 -3.07 -23.15
CA GLN A 94 3.93 -3.99 -23.03
C GLN A 94 3.77 -5.17 -24.00
N VAL A 95 4.91 -5.71 -24.44
CA VAL A 95 5.05 -7.00 -25.14
C VAL A 95 6.19 -7.82 -24.50
N ALA A 96 6.65 -7.41 -23.33
CA ALA A 96 7.74 -8.04 -22.60
C ALA A 96 7.47 -9.51 -22.27
N HIS A 97 6.23 -9.88 -21.95
CA HIS A 97 5.90 -11.29 -21.72
C HIS A 97 6.13 -12.19 -22.96
N GLU A 98 5.95 -11.66 -24.17
CA GLU A 98 6.24 -12.37 -25.42
C GLU A 98 7.75 -12.43 -25.65
N VAL A 99 8.45 -11.30 -25.46
CA VAL A 99 9.91 -11.18 -25.67
C VAL A 99 10.69 -12.04 -24.68
N LEU A 100 10.31 -12.01 -23.40
CA LEU A 100 10.92 -12.79 -22.33
C LEU A 100 10.37 -14.21 -22.25
N ARG A 101 9.37 -14.56 -23.09
CA ARG A 101 8.67 -15.86 -23.11
C ARG A 101 8.26 -16.27 -21.69
N LEU A 102 7.41 -15.44 -21.09
CA LEU A 102 6.86 -15.65 -19.74
C LEU A 102 5.50 -16.33 -19.84
N GLU A 103 5.39 -17.48 -19.21
CA GLU A 103 4.09 -18.12 -18.97
C GLU A 103 3.26 -17.29 -17.97
N PRO A 104 1.92 -17.45 -17.94
CA PRO A 104 1.06 -16.67 -17.03
C PRO A 104 1.50 -16.64 -15.55
N PRO A 105 1.89 -17.76 -14.90
CA PRO A 105 2.39 -17.72 -13.52
C PRO A 105 3.72 -16.96 -13.39
N GLU A 106 4.66 -17.20 -14.31
CA GLU A 106 5.97 -16.52 -14.33
C GLU A 106 5.82 -15.02 -14.52
N ARG A 107 4.93 -14.61 -15.42
CA ARG A 107 4.60 -13.21 -15.68
C ARG A 107 4.09 -12.52 -14.42
N ALA A 108 3.24 -13.17 -13.64
CA ALA A 108 2.73 -12.61 -12.38
C ALA A 108 3.86 -12.42 -11.36
N VAL A 109 4.74 -13.41 -11.21
CA VAL A 109 5.91 -13.35 -10.33
C VAL A 109 6.85 -12.20 -10.73
N VAL A 110 7.27 -12.14 -12.00
CA VAL A 110 8.17 -11.09 -12.50
C VAL A 110 7.54 -9.71 -12.33
N THR A 111 6.24 -9.56 -12.60
CA THR A 111 5.51 -8.30 -12.38
C THR A 111 5.61 -7.85 -10.92
N LEU A 112 5.38 -8.74 -9.96
CA LEU A 112 5.44 -8.41 -8.54
C LEU A 112 6.86 -8.08 -8.08
N LEU A 113 7.87 -8.80 -8.57
CA LEU A 113 9.27 -8.54 -8.24
C LEU A 113 9.73 -7.17 -8.78
N LEU A 114 9.33 -6.80 -10.00
CA LEU A 114 9.59 -5.47 -10.56
C LEU A 114 8.94 -4.34 -9.74
N LEU A 115 7.75 -4.58 -9.21
CA LEU A 115 6.97 -3.56 -8.50
C LEU A 115 7.33 -3.42 -7.02
N ARG A 116 7.78 -4.50 -6.38
CA ARG A 116 7.94 -4.56 -4.91
C ARG A 116 9.32 -5.07 -4.45
N GLY A 117 10.24 -5.36 -5.37
CA GLY A 117 11.55 -5.89 -5.06
C GLY A 117 11.49 -7.33 -4.53
N ALA A 118 12.50 -7.69 -3.73
CA ALA A 118 12.71 -9.06 -3.28
C ALA A 118 11.58 -9.57 -2.36
N GLN A 119 11.02 -10.75 -2.61
CA GLN A 119 9.85 -11.28 -1.90
C GLN A 119 9.96 -12.79 -1.64
N THR A 120 9.31 -13.29 -0.59
CA THR A 120 9.22 -14.75 -0.37
C THR A 120 8.14 -15.37 -1.26
N PRO A 121 8.18 -16.71 -1.52
CA PRO A 121 7.11 -17.40 -2.24
C PRO A 121 5.72 -17.21 -1.62
N GLY A 122 5.62 -17.19 -0.28
CA GLY A 122 4.35 -16.95 0.42
C GLY A 122 3.79 -15.54 0.19
N GLU A 123 4.65 -14.53 0.16
CA GLU A 123 4.25 -13.16 -0.18
C GLU A 123 3.78 -13.04 -1.63
N LEU A 124 4.53 -13.66 -2.57
CA LEU A 124 4.22 -13.65 -4.00
C LEU A 124 2.85 -14.29 -4.27
N ARG A 125 2.57 -15.45 -3.67
CA ARG A 125 1.26 -16.10 -3.74
C ARG A 125 0.15 -15.14 -3.33
N THR A 126 0.25 -14.58 -2.12
CA THR A 126 -0.77 -13.69 -1.54
C THR A 126 -1.02 -12.44 -2.40
N ARG A 127 0.03 -11.90 -3.04
CA ARG A 127 -0.05 -10.65 -3.81
C ARG A 127 -0.44 -10.86 -5.28
N SER A 128 -0.43 -12.09 -5.76
CA SER A 128 -0.64 -12.44 -7.16
C SER A 128 -2.10 -12.66 -7.56
N ASP A 129 -3.05 -12.76 -6.62
CA ASP A 129 -4.44 -13.17 -6.89
C ASP A 129 -5.13 -12.47 -8.08
N ARG A 130 -4.86 -11.18 -8.30
CA ARG A 130 -5.44 -10.40 -9.42
C ARG A 130 -4.66 -10.51 -10.73
N LEU A 131 -3.46 -11.07 -10.70
CA LEU A 131 -2.58 -11.30 -11.85
C LEU A 131 -2.66 -12.76 -12.33
N HIS A 132 -2.52 -13.70 -11.40
CA HIS A 132 -2.59 -15.14 -11.63
C HIS A 132 -2.88 -15.83 -10.30
N LYS A 133 -3.83 -16.77 -10.29
CA LYS A 133 -4.22 -17.49 -9.07
C LYS A 133 -3.40 -18.78 -8.95
N PHE A 134 -2.43 -18.79 -8.05
CA PHE A 134 -1.68 -19.99 -7.68
C PHE A 134 -2.47 -20.87 -6.71
N GLU A 135 -2.46 -22.17 -6.93
CA GLU A 135 -3.09 -23.16 -6.07
C GLU A 135 -2.34 -23.29 -4.74
N SER A 136 -1.01 -23.28 -4.78
CA SER A 136 -0.14 -23.48 -3.61
C SER A 136 1.13 -22.61 -3.66
N VAL A 137 1.81 -22.53 -2.51
CA VAL A 137 3.14 -21.89 -2.42
C VAL A 137 4.16 -22.68 -3.24
N ASP A 138 4.01 -24.01 -3.35
CA ASP A 138 4.88 -24.87 -4.15
C ASP A 138 4.77 -24.59 -5.65
N GLU A 139 3.61 -24.15 -6.14
CA GLU A 139 3.46 -23.70 -7.52
C GLU A 139 4.26 -22.42 -7.78
N VAL A 140 4.23 -21.46 -6.85
CA VAL A 140 5.06 -20.24 -6.93
C VAL A 140 6.55 -20.61 -6.89
N ALA A 141 6.93 -21.52 -5.99
CA ALA A 141 8.32 -21.98 -5.88
C ALA A 141 8.80 -22.67 -7.17
N ARG A 142 7.94 -23.46 -7.82
CA ARG A 142 8.24 -24.06 -9.14
C ARG A 142 8.45 -22.99 -10.20
N SER A 143 7.55 -22.00 -10.32
CA SER A 143 7.72 -20.91 -11.28
C SER A 143 9.00 -20.09 -11.05
N LEU A 144 9.39 -19.87 -9.80
CA LEU A 144 10.67 -19.22 -9.46
C LEU A 144 11.88 -20.08 -9.87
N ALA A 145 11.83 -21.38 -9.59
CA ALA A 145 12.87 -22.32 -9.99
C ALA A 145 13.03 -22.41 -11.51
N ASP A 146 11.92 -22.45 -12.26
CA ASP A 146 11.92 -22.46 -13.72
C ASP A 146 12.52 -21.16 -14.29
N LEU A 147 12.15 -20.01 -13.72
CA LEU A 147 12.69 -18.70 -14.08
C LEU A 147 14.19 -18.52 -13.75
N ALA A 148 14.68 -19.19 -12.72
CA ALA A 148 16.10 -19.16 -12.34
C ALA A 148 16.96 -20.18 -13.10
N GLY A 149 16.36 -21.32 -13.47
CA GLY A 149 17.05 -22.41 -14.17
C GLY A 149 17.14 -22.25 -15.69
N ARG A 150 16.37 -21.33 -16.29
CA ARG A 150 16.38 -21.09 -17.74
C ARG A 150 17.65 -20.37 -18.23
N PRO A 151 18.04 -20.57 -19.52
CA PRO A 151 19.06 -19.73 -20.15
C PRO A 151 18.64 -18.25 -20.09
N GLY A 152 19.51 -17.41 -19.53
CA GLY A 152 19.17 -16.02 -19.22
C GLY A 152 18.23 -15.91 -18.01
N ALA A 153 18.68 -16.42 -16.85
CA ALA A 153 17.94 -16.39 -15.60
C ALA A 153 17.32 -15.01 -15.34
N LEU A 154 16.03 -14.99 -15.01
CA LEU A 154 15.28 -13.76 -14.79
C LEU A 154 15.09 -13.43 -13.32
N VAL A 155 15.32 -14.41 -12.45
CA VAL A 155 15.20 -14.28 -10.99
C VAL A 155 16.34 -15.04 -10.30
N GLU A 156 16.62 -14.66 -9.05
CA GLU A 156 17.63 -15.29 -8.21
C GLU A 156 17.12 -15.45 -6.77
N GLU A 157 17.44 -16.58 -6.14
CA GLU A 157 17.22 -16.83 -4.72
C GLU A 157 18.32 -16.17 -3.89
N LEU A 158 17.94 -15.24 -3.02
CA LEU A 158 18.87 -14.58 -2.10
C LEU A 158 19.17 -15.47 -0.91
N ALA A 159 20.38 -15.31 -0.35
CA ALA A 159 20.77 -15.97 0.90
C ALA A 159 19.77 -15.66 2.02
N ARG A 160 19.42 -16.68 2.80
CA ARG A 160 18.49 -16.54 3.92
C ARG A 160 19.06 -15.61 4.98
N GLN A 161 18.24 -14.68 5.44
CA GLN A 161 18.61 -13.82 6.57
C GLN A 161 18.53 -14.61 7.88
N PRO A 162 19.40 -14.32 8.88
CA PRO A 162 19.33 -14.93 10.19
C PRO A 162 17.93 -14.78 10.80
N GLY A 163 17.30 -15.89 11.21
CA GLY A 163 15.96 -15.90 11.81
C GLY A 163 14.78 -16.01 10.83
N GLN A 164 15.02 -15.95 9.51
CA GLN A 164 13.97 -16.18 8.50
C GLN A 164 13.99 -17.63 8.03
N LYS A 165 12.80 -18.26 8.01
CA LYS A 165 12.64 -19.66 7.55
C LYS A 165 12.64 -19.80 6.03
N GLU A 166 12.21 -18.76 5.32
CA GLU A 166 12.07 -18.75 3.85
C GLU A 166 13.07 -17.78 3.21
N ALA A 167 13.61 -18.18 2.06
CA ALA A 167 14.45 -17.30 1.23
C ALA A 167 13.59 -16.30 0.44
N ARG A 168 14.20 -15.17 0.08
CA ARG A 168 13.58 -14.14 -0.77
C ARG A 168 14.14 -14.26 -2.18
N TRP A 169 13.32 -13.91 -3.15
CA TRP A 169 13.67 -13.94 -4.56
C TRP A 169 13.66 -12.55 -5.13
N VAL A 170 14.61 -12.23 -6.00
CA VAL A 170 14.72 -10.93 -6.70
C VAL A 170 14.72 -11.14 -8.22
N HIS A 171 14.31 -10.14 -9.00
CA HIS A 171 14.46 -10.18 -10.45
C HIS A 171 15.86 -9.72 -10.88
N LEU A 172 16.32 -10.20 -12.04
CA LEU A 172 17.63 -9.87 -12.62
C LEU A 172 17.57 -8.85 -13.77
N LEU A 173 16.38 -8.30 -14.03
CA LEU A 173 16.16 -7.30 -15.09
C LEU A 173 16.71 -5.90 -14.77
N ALA A 174 17.06 -5.58 -13.52
CA ALA A 174 17.65 -4.29 -13.18
C ALA A 174 19.13 -4.25 -13.56
N ASP A 175 19.62 -3.05 -13.87
CA ASP A 175 21.06 -2.79 -13.93
C ASP A 175 21.68 -2.86 -12.52
N ALA A 176 22.90 -3.39 -12.40
CA ALA A 176 23.54 -3.64 -11.10
C ALA A 176 23.81 -2.33 -10.30
N ALA A 177 23.95 -1.20 -11.00
CA ALA A 177 24.03 0.12 -10.37
C ALA A 177 22.68 0.61 -9.82
N ALA A 178 21.55 0.13 -10.37
CA ALA A 178 20.21 0.38 -9.87
C ALA A 178 19.79 -0.62 -8.78
N SER A 179 20.52 -1.74 -8.62
CA SER A 179 20.32 -2.71 -7.53
C SER A 179 21.04 -2.34 -6.23
N VAL A 180 21.68 -1.16 -6.14
CA VAL A 180 22.20 -0.61 -4.89
C VAL A 180 21.02 -0.06 -4.07
N GLY A 181 20.30 -0.97 -3.43
CA GLY A 181 19.11 -0.67 -2.65
C GLY A 181 18.47 -1.91 -2.03
N SER A 182 19.25 -2.90 -1.58
CA SER A 182 18.70 -3.99 -0.76
C SER A 182 19.76 -4.70 0.10
N GLU A 183 20.66 -3.94 0.72
CA GLU A 183 21.35 -4.38 1.92
C GLU A 183 21.01 -3.41 3.06
N ALA A 184 19.89 -3.70 3.72
CA ALA A 184 19.74 -3.37 5.12
C ALA A 184 19.21 -4.63 5.81
N PRO A 185 19.84 -5.10 6.91
CA PRO A 185 19.24 -6.12 7.75
C PRO A 185 17.86 -5.61 8.21
N LEU A 186 16.89 -6.52 8.30
CA LEU A 186 15.64 -6.28 9.01
C LEU A 186 15.97 -6.01 10.48
N SER A 187 16.30 -4.76 10.78
CA SER A 187 15.98 -4.20 12.09
C SER A 187 14.45 -4.08 12.15
N ALA A 188 13.90 -4.29 13.34
CA ALA A 188 12.49 -4.08 13.70
C ALA A 188 11.90 -2.88 12.94
N PRO A 189 10.60 -2.90 12.56
CA PRO A 189 10.01 -1.97 11.59
C PRO A 189 10.46 -0.55 11.91
N ALA A 190 11.40 -0.05 11.10
CA ALA A 190 11.79 1.33 11.17
C ALA A 190 10.52 2.11 10.86
N ALA A 191 10.08 2.90 11.84
CA ALA A 191 9.19 4.00 11.60
C ALA A 191 9.66 4.67 10.30
N SER A 192 8.76 4.78 9.34
CA SER A 192 8.94 5.66 8.19
C SER A 192 9.45 7.00 8.75
N ALA A 193 10.74 7.28 8.59
CA ALA A 193 11.23 8.64 8.77
C ALA A 193 10.41 9.51 7.82
N PRO A 194 9.87 10.65 8.28
CA PRO A 194 8.99 11.44 7.45
C PRO A 194 9.78 11.87 6.21
N ALA A 195 9.22 11.59 5.03
CA ALA A 195 9.55 12.41 3.87
C ALA A 195 9.40 13.87 4.32
N ALA A 196 10.37 14.72 3.97
CA ALA A 196 10.34 16.14 4.30
C ALA A 196 8.92 16.68 4.08
N PRO A 197 8.33 17.40 5.06
CA PRO A 197 6.93 17.77 5.00
C PRO A 197 6.69 18.46 3.66
N PRO A 198 5.67 18.04 2.88
CA PRO A 198 5.27 18.81 1.72
C PRO A 198 5.01 20.26 2.18
N PRO A 199 5.23 21.26 1.32
CA PRO A 199 4.97 22.65 1.67
C PRO A 199 3.58 22.77 2.30
N PRO A 200 3.40 23.62 3.33
CA PRO A 200 2.17 23.67 4.12
C PRO A 200 0.96 23.78 3.18
N VAL A 201 0.22 22.68 3.08
CA VAL A 201 -0.97 22.58 2.25
C VAL A 201 -2.01 23.46 2.93
N ALA A 202 -2.50 24.47 2.23
CA ALA A 202 -3.60 25.28 2.73
C ALA A 202 -4.79 24.37 3.05
N LEU A 203 -5.30 24.44 4.28
CA LEU A 203 -6.45 23.65 4.70
C LEU A 203 -7.66 24.01 3.82
N HIS A 204 -8.31 23.01 3.23
CA HIS A 204 -9.53 23.24 2.47
C HIS A 204 -10.59 23.90 3.38
N PRO A 205 -11.32 24.96 2.96
CA PRO A 205 -12.25 25.69 3.84
C PRO A 205 -13.29 24.82 4.56
N ALA A 206 -13.78 23.77 3.90
CA ALA A 206 -14.71 22.81 4.50
C ALA A 206 -14.14 22.05 5.71
N LEU A 207 -12.80 21.98 5.85
CA LEU A 207 -12.12 21.33 6.97
C LEU A 207 -11.80 22.31 8.11
N GLU A 208 -12.07 23.61 7.96
CA GLU A 208 -11.81 24.61 9.00
C GLU A 208 -12.40 24.23 10.37
N PRO A 209 -13.62 23.66 10.47
CA PRO A 209 -14.15 23.21 11.76
C PRO A 209 -13.39 22.03 12.38
N LEU A 210 -12.74 21.21 11.55
CA LEU A 210 -11.95 20.05 11.97
C LEU A 210 -10.46 20.37 12.14
N LYS A 211 -10.03 21.63 11.96
CA LYS A 211 -8.61 22.02 12.05
C LYS A 211 -7.95 21.61 13.36
N GLY A 212 -8.72 21.60 14.45
CA GLY A 212 -8.25 21.18 15.76
C GLY A 212 -7.80 19.72 15.78
N PHE A 213 -8.39 18.86 14.96
CA PHE A 213 -8.05 17.43 14.91
C PHE A 213 -6.86 17.12 13.99
N VAL A 214 -6.56 18.01 13.03
CA VAL A 214 -5.46 17.84 12.08
C VAL A 214 -4.14 17.77 12.80
N GLY A 215 -3.30 16.80 12.45
CA GLY A 215 -1.96 16.64 13.00
C GLY A 215 -1.65 15.21 13.38
N ARG A 216 -0.50 15.06 14.06
CA ARG A 216 -0.04 13.79 14.61
C ARG A 216 -0.17 13.83 16.14
N TRP A 217 -0.76 12.78 16.68
CA TRP A 217 -1.10 12.64 18.09
C TRP A 217 -0.48 11.37 18.64
N GLU A 218 0.15 11.47 19.80
CA GLU A 218 0.80 10.33 20.45
C GLU A 218 0.47 10.26 21.92
N GLY A 219 0.32 9.07 22.44
CA GLY A 219 0.08 8.90 23.86
C GLY A 219 -0.21 7.47 24.23
N ALA A 220 -1.00 7.31 25.30
CA ALA A 220 -1.31 6.02 25.88
C ALA A 220 -2.82 5.83 25.98
N GLY A 221 -3.22 4.57 25.89
CA GLY A 221 -4.59 4.14 26.09
C GLY A 221 -4.67 2.81 26.80
N ALA A 222 -5.91 2.46 27.13
CA ALA A 222 -6.26 1.19 27.74
C ALA A 222 -7.42 0.57 26.97
N GLY A 223 -7.36 -0.75 26.84
CA GLY A 223 -8.45 -1.56 26.32
C GLY A 223 -8.99 -2.46 27.41
N GLU A 224 -10.31 -2.52 27.50
CA GLU A 224 -11.03 -3.44 28.37
C GLU A 224 -12.25 -3.95 27.59
N TYR A 225 -12.64 -5.20 27.81
CA TYR A 225 -13.87 -5.75 27.23
C TYR A 225 -14.30 -6.96 28.07
N PRO A 226 -15.60 -7.29 28.19
CA PRO A 226 -16.04 -8.38 29.04
C PRO A 226 -15.38 -9.75 28.77
N THR A 227 -14.89 -9.98 27.55
CA THR A 227 -14.34 -11.27 27.11
C THR A 227 -12.81 -11.32 27.05
N ILE A 228 -12.11 -10.26 27.47
CA ILE A 228 -10.64 -10.18 27.42
C ILE A 228 -10.09 -9.58 28.71
N GLU A 229 -8.82 -9.86 29.01
CA GLU A 229 -8.12 -9.16 30.09
C GLU A 229 -7.84 -7.70 29.69
N PRO A 230 -7.98 -6.73 30.62
CA PRO A 230 -7.59 -5.36 30.37
C PRO A 230 -6.11 -5.24 29.99
N TYR A 231 -5.80 -4.37 29.04
CA TYR A 231 -4.43 -4.15 28.56
C TYR A 231 -4.14 -2.68 28.32
N ALA A 232 -2.86 -2.31 28.38
CA ALA A 232 -2.39 -0.96 28.08
C ALA A 232 -1.62 -0.93 26.75
N TYR A 233 -1.75 0.18 26.03
CA TYR A 233 -1.06 0.40 24.76
C TYR A 233 -0.57 1.84 24.64
N VAL A 234 0.44 2.03 23.80
CA VAL A 234 0.79 3.34 23.24
C VAL A 234 0.25 3.43 21.82
N GLU A 235 -0.09 4.64 21.41
CA GLU A 235 -0.74 4.87 20.12
C GLU A 235 -0.18 6.10 19.42
N VAL A 236 -0.18 6.02 18.10
CA VAL A 236 0.01 7.15 17.20
C VAL A 236 -1.23 7.28 16.31
N VAL A 237 -1.86 8.46 16.32
CA VAL A 237 -2.95 8.84 15.41
C VAL A 237 -2.49 9.97 14.49
N GLU A 238 -2.77 9.85 13.20
CA GLU A 238 -2.48 10.87 12.20
C GLU A 238 -3.75 11.25 11.44
N LEU A 239 -4.04 12.55 11.43
CA LEU A 239 -5.12 13.17 10.68
C LEU A 239 -4.53 14.21 9.74
N VAL A 240 -4.38 13.84 8.47
CA VAL A 240 -3.61 14.62 7.48
C VAL A 240 -4.53 15.15 6.39
N PRO A 241 -4.56 16.47 6.11
CA PRO A 241 -5.35 17.02 5.02
C PRO A 241 -4.89 16.49 3.68
N VAL A 242 -5.85 16.14 2.82
CA VAL A 242 -5.54 15.82 1.42
C VAL A 242 -5.56 17.11 0.60
N PRO A 243 -4.49 17.42 -0.16
CA PRO A 243 -4.42 18.63 -0.98
C PRO A 243 -5.65 18.83 -1.86
N ASP A 244 -6.22 20.04 -1.80
CA ASP A 244 -7.37 20.48 -2.59
C ASP A 244 -8.65 19.63 -2.40
N LYS A 245 -8.73 18.80 -1.35
CA LYS A 245 -9.88 17.97 -1.06
C LYS A 245 -10.48 18.28 0.31
N PRO A 246 -11.82 18.26 0.45
CA PRO A 246 -12.49 18.40 1.73
C PRO A 246 -12.48 17.07 2.51
N LEU A 247 -11.31 16.48 2.76
CA LEU A 247 -11.19 15.24 3.53
C LEU A 247 -9.81 15.10 4.17
N LEU A 248 -9.77 14.36 5.28
CA LEU A 248 -8.56 13.99 6.01
C LEU A 248 -8.26 12.51 5.80
N SER A 249 -6.99 12.19 5.53
CA SER A 249 -6.46 10.84 5.73
C SER A 249 -6.42 10.57 7.23
N TYR A 250 -6.98 9.45 7.66
CA TYR A 250 -6.93 8.96 9.03
C TYR A 250 -6.04 7.72 9.11
N ARG A 251 -5.13 7.67 10.08
CA ARG A 251 -4.35 6.47 10.42
C ARG A 251 -4.22 6.37 11.94
N SER A 252 -4.34 5.16 12.47
CA SER A 252 -3.99 4.82 13.85
C SER A 252 -3.10 3.58 13.87
N SER A 253 -2.13 3.56 14.77
CA SER A 253 -1.33 2.37 15.07
C SER A 253 -1.06 2.26 16.56
N THR A 254 -1.24 1.07 17.11
CA THR A 254 -1.04 0.80 18.54
C THR A 254 0.03 -0.25 18.77
N ARG A 255 0.73 -0.12 19.90
CA ARG A 255 1.71 -1.08 20.40
C ARG A 255 1.44 -1.35 21.86
N HIS A 256 1.66 -2.59 22.29
CA HIS A 256 1.58 -2.95 23.70
C HIS A 256 2.54 -2.08 24.50
N ALA A 257 2.08 -1.48 25.61
CA ALA A 257 2.85 -0.46 26.33
C ALA A 257 4.19 -0.99 26.87
N GLU A 258 4.20 -2.23 27.39
CA GLU A 258 5.42 -2.85 27.94
C GLU A 258 6.28 -3.55 26.88
N SER A 259 5.70 -4.46 26.09
CA SER A 259 6.47 -5.29 25.15
C SER A 259 6.81 -4.60 23.82
N GLY A 260 6.15 -3.49 23.47
CA GLY A 260 6.34 -2.78 22.21
C GLY A 260 5.82 -3.50 20.96
N ILE A 261 5.25 -4.70 21.14
CA ILE A 261 4.66 -5.50 20.07
C ILE A 261 3.48 -4.74 19.47
N ALA A 262 3.39 -4.69 18.15
CA ALA A 262 2.27 -4.08 17.45
C ALA A 262 0.97 -4.83 17.78
N LEU A 263 -0.08 -4.11 18.16
CA LEU A 263 -1.38 -4.68 18.55
C LEU A 263 -2.44 -4.48 17.47
N HIS A 264 -2.60 -3.24 17.01
CA HIS A 264 -3.62 -2.87 16.05
C HIS A 264 -3.11 -1.79 15.10
N ALA A 265 -3.70 -1.74 13.92
CA ALA A 265 -3.53 -0.61 13.00
C ALA A 265 -4.80 -0.44 12.19
N GLU A 266 -5.16 0.80 11.92
CA GLU A 266 -6.28 1.12 11.05
C GLU A 266 -5.99 2.35 10.18
N SER A 267 -6.67 2.42 9.05
CA SER A 267 -6.50 3.52 8.10
C SER A 267 -7.79 3.80 7.35
N GLY A 268 -8.05 5.07 7.07
CA GLY A 268 -9.34 5.51 6.58
C GLY A 268 -9.37 6.96 6.10
N TRP A 269 -10.58 7.45 5.89
CA TRP A 269 -10.85 8.80 5.43
C TRP A 269 -11.98 9.42 6.25
N LEU A 270 -11.72 10.58 6.85
CA LEU A 270 -12.72 11.39 7.55
C LEU A 270 -13.09 12.57 6.64
N ARG A 271 -14.38 12.81 6.42
CA ARG A 271 -14.85 13.94 5.60
C ARG A 271 -16.05 14.64 6.22
N PRO A 272 -16.12 15.99 6.17
CA PRO A 272 -17.36 16.71 6.39
C PRO A 272 -18.31 16.50 5.20
N VAL A 273 -19.60 16.40 5.47
CA VAL A 273 -20.65 16.26 4.45
C VAL A 273 -21.60 17.47 4.36
N GLY A 274 -21.38 18.47 5.20
CA GLY A 274 -22.14 19.73 5.23
C GLY A 274 -22.75 19.97 6.61
N GLY A 275 -22.88 21.25 6.99
CA GLY A 275 -23.23 21.60 8.37
C GLY A 275 -22.22 20.99 9.35
N ASP A 276 -22.75 20.34 10.37
CA ASP A 276 -21.96 19.71 11.44
C ASP A 276 -21.75 18.20 11.20
N SER A 277 -22.22 17.66 10.06
CA SER A 277 -22.17 16.23 9.79
C SER A 277 -20.83 15.77 9.21
N VAL A 278 -20.41 14.57 9.61
CA VAL A 278 -19.17 13.91 9.17
C VAL A 278 -19.39 12.44 8.84
N GLU A 279 -18.52 11.90 8.01
CA GLU A 279 -18.42 10.48 7.72
C GLU A 279 -16.97 10.01 7.89
N LEU A 280 -16.80 8.82 8.48
CA LEU A 280 -15.53 8.11 8.57
C LEU A 280 -15.66 6.74 7.90
N VAL A 281 -14.80 6.44 6.95
CA VAL A 281 -14.63 5.07 6.44
C VAL A 281 -13.26 4.56 6.85
N VAL A 282 -13.19 3.36 7.43
CA VAL A 282 -11.94 2.84 7.99
C VAL A 282 -11.81 1.34 7.77
N ALA A 283 -10.59 0.90 7.48
CA ALA A 283 -10.19 -0.50 7.41
C ALA A 283 -9.18 -0.82 8.52
N GLN A 284 -9.41 -1.92 9.23
CA GLN A 284 -8.65 -2.33 10.39
C GLN A 284 -7.86 -3.61 10.11
N ALA A 285 -6.64 -3.71 10.67
CA ALA A 285 -5.73 -4.83 10.49
C ALA A 285 -6.33 -6.22 10.80
N PRO A 286 -7.24 -6.40 11.78
CA PRO A 286 -7.93 -7.68 12.03
C PRO A 286 -8.88 -8.14 10.93
N GLY A 287 -8.99 -7.41 9.81
CA GLY A 287 -9.84 -7.76 8.68
C GLY A 287 -11.27 -7.25 8.82
N LEU A 288 -11.44 -6.08 9.45
CA LEU A 288 -12.72 -5.36 9.58
C LEU A 288 -12.71 -4.09 8.73
N VAL A 289 -13.88 -3.70 8.25
CA VAL A 289 -14.16 -2.39 7.67
C VAL A 289 -15.38 -1.78 8.35
N GLU A 290 -15.33 -0.49 8.58
CA GLU A 290 -16.42 0.28 9.19
C GLU A 290 -16.76 1.48 8.30
N VAL A 291 -18.06 1.77 8.20
CA VAL A 291 -18.60 3.04 7.72
C VAL A 291 -19.29 3.66 8.92
N CYS A 292 -18.85 4.85 9.30
CA CYS A 292 -19.41 5.60 10.41
C CYS A 292 -19.94 6.95 9.93
N GLU A 293 -21.08 7.32 10.47
CA GLU A 293 -21.76 8.59 10.25
C GLU A 293 -21.89 9.29 11.60
N GLY A 294 -21.87 10.62 11.59
CA GLY A 294 -22.03 11.36 12.84
C GLY A 294 -21.89 12.85 12.68
N PHE A 295 -21.45 13.51 13.74
CA PHE A 295 -21.36 14.96 13.80
C PHE A 295 -20.11 15.43 14.56
N PHE A 296 -19.71 16.66 14.28
CA PHE A 296 -18.71 17.38 15.04
C PHE A 296 -19.34 18.59 15.72
N GLU A 297 -18.85 18.93 16.91
CA GLU A 297 -19.19 20.17 17.61
C GLU A 297 -17.90 20.96 17.85
N ALA A 298 -17.78 22.12 17.20
CA ALA A 298 -16.60 22.97 17.35
C ALA A 298 -16.56 23.63 18.75
N ALA A 299 -15.40 23.58 19.40
CA ALA A 299 -15.18 24.20 20.70
C ALA A 299 -13.82 24.94 20.72
N GLY A 300 -13.86 26.24 20.40
CA GLY A 300 -12.65 27.07 20.33
C GLY A 300 -11.68 26.58 19.25
N ALA A 301 -10.45 26.22 19.63
CA ALA A 301 -9.44 25.66 18.73
C ALA A 301 -9.54 24.12 18.58
N GLY A 302 -10.47 23.48 19.30
CA GLY A 302 -10.73 22.04 19.26
C GLY A 302 -12.20 21.74 18.99
N GLY A 303 -12.70 20.66 19.57
CA GLY A 303 -14.08 20.21 19.37
C GLY A 303 -14.30 18.77 19.81
N GLU A 304 -15.54 18.31 19.67
CA GLU A 304 -15.95 16.92 19.87
C GLU A 304 -16.40 16.32 18.54
N LEU A 305 -16.06 15.06 18.30
CA LEU A 305 -16.45 14.28 17.14
C LEU A 305 -17.16 13.04 17.66
N LEU A 306 -18.41 12.85 17.28
CA LEU A 306 -19.18 11.63 17.57
C LEU A 306 -19.46 10.90 16.26
N LEU A 307 -19.15 9.61 16.23
CA LEU A 307 -19.31 8.75 15.06
C LEU A 307 -19.94 7.43 15.48
N GLU A 308 -21.00 7.02 14.80
CA GLU A 308 -21.66 5.73 14.98
C GLU A 308 -21.54 4.92 13.70
N SER A 309 -21.25 3.63 13.80
CA SER A 309 -21.17 2.76 12.63
C SER A 309 -22.56 2.54 12.02
N SER A 310 -22.73 2.90 10.75
CA SER A 310 -23.88 2.47 9.94
C SER A 310 -23.63 1.11 9.24
N LEU A 311 -22.36 0.73 9.08
CA LEU A 311 -21.95 -0.59 8.61
C LEU A 311 -20.66 -1.05 9.31
N VAL A 312 -20.65 -2.32 9.72
CA VAL A 312 -19.43 -3.06 10.07
C VAL A 312 -19.42 -4.35 9.26
N ALA A 313 -18.31 -4.65 8.59
CA ALA A 313 -18.15 -5.89 7.85
C ALA A 313 -16.77 -6.49 8.09
N GLY A 314 -16.72 -7.82 8.19
CA GLY A 314 -15.50 -8.57 8.44
C GLY A 314 -15.19 -9.59 7.35
N THR A 315 -13.91 -9.92 7.21
CA THR A 315 -13.48 -11.14 6.51
C THR A 315 -13.93 -12.40 7.26
N ALA A 316 -13.89 -13.56 6.61
CA ALA A 316 -14.42 -14.81 7.17
C ALA A 316 -13.84 -15.22 8.53
N THR A 317 -12.63 -14.76 8.86
CA THR A 317 -11.94 -15.04 10.13
C THR A 317 -11.88 -13.84 11.06
N ALA A 318 -12.44 -12.70 10.67
CA ALA A 318 -12.47 -11.52 11.53
C ALA A 318 -13.39 -11.79 12.74
N LYS A 319 -13.05 -11.16 13.87
CA LYS A 319 -13.92 -11.17 15.05
C LYS A 319 -15.28 -10.59 14.67
N GLU A 320 -16.36 -11.21 15.13
CA GLU A 320 -17.70 -10.67 14.92
C GLU A 320 -17.84 -9.34 15.67
N VAL A 321 -18.02 -8.26 14.92
CA VAL A 321 -18.32 -6.91 15.41
C VAL A 321 -19.54 -6.42 14.65
N THR A 322 -20.55 -5.96 15.38
CA THR A 322 -21.85 -5.58 14.80
C THR A 322 -22.10 -4.08 14.86
N ALA A 323 -21.46 -3.37 15.79
CA ALA A 323 -21.57 -1.92 15.91
C ALA A 323 -20.39 -1.32 16.68
N THR A 324 -20.07 -0.07 16.39
CA THR A 324 -19.10 0.75 17.13
C THR A 324 -19.60 2.18 17.29
N GLU A 325 -19.28 2.81 18.42
CA GLU A 325 -19.39 4.25 18.63
C GLU A 325 -18.00 4.78 18.96
N ARG A 326 -17.60 5.88 18.32
CA ARG A 326 -16.31 6.52 18.51
C ARG A 326 -16.54 7.98 18.89
N ARG A 327 -15.94 8.40 19.99
CA ARG A 327 -16.00 9.78 20.48
C ARG A 327 -14.60 10.31 20.64
N TYR A 328 -14.28 11.41 19.95
CA TYR A 328 -13.00 12.09 20.06
C TYR A 328 -13.22 13.51 20.58
N ARG A 329 -12.40 13.97 21.50
CA ARG A 329 -12.43 15.34 22.01
C ARG A 329 -11.05 15.95 21.95
N VAL A 330 -10.93 17.08 21.27
CA VAL A 330 -9.70 17.87 21.23
C VAL A 330 -9.86 19.12 22.09
N THR A 331 -8.91 19.32 23.01
CA THR A 331 -8.77 20.54 23.80
C THR A 331 -7.30 20.97 23.81
N GLY A 332 -6.96 21.98 23.00
CA GLY A 332 -5.58 22.44 22.84
C GLY A 332 -4.68 21.40 22.17
N ASP A 333 -3.68 20.94 22.89
CA ASP A 333 -2.72 19.90 22.48
C ASP A 333 -3.13 18.50 22.93
N ARG A 334 -4.32 18.33 23.54
CA ARG A 334 -4.83 17.04 24.02
C ARG A 334 -5.94 16.52 23.12
N LEU A 335 -5.84 15.24 22.74
CA LEU A 335 -6.89 14.47 22.10
C LEU A 335 -7.24 13.30 23.02
N GLU A 336 -8.46 13.32 23.53
CA GLU A 336 -9.05 12.22 24.29
C GLU A 336 -10.02 11.46 23.40
N TYR A 337 -10.08 10.14 23.53
CA TYR A 337 -11.13 9.39 22.87
C TYR A 337 -11.67 8.25 23.72
N GLU A 338 -12.90 7.87 23.42
CA GLU A 338 -13.55 6.66 23.88
C GLU A 338 -14.14 5.92 22.67
N ILE A 339 -13.97 4.59 22.65
CA ILE A 339 -14.59 3.72 21.65
C ILE A 339 -15.42 2.68 22.40
N ALA A 340 -16.69 2.57 22.01
CA ALA A 340 -17.56 1.48 22.40
C ALA A 340 -17.72 0.50 21.24
N MET A 341 -17.88 -0.78 21.55
CA MET A 341 -17.98 -1.86 20.58
C MET A 341 -19.02 -2.89 21.01
N ALA A 342 -19.88 -3.29 20.08
CA ALA A 342 -20.75 -4.46 20.19
C ALA A 342 -20.10 -5.60 19.40
N ALA A 343 -19.71 -6.67 20.07
CA ALA A 343 -18.95 -7.75 19.47
C ALA A 343 -19.14 -9.07 20.22
N VAL A 344 -19.11 -10.19 19.49
CA VAL A 344 -19.12 -11.55 20.05
C VAL A 344 -20.27 -11.76 21.06
N GLY A 345 -21.47 -11.31 20.69
CA GLY A 345 -22.67 -11.40 21.52
C GLY A 345 -22.77 -10.42 22.69
N GLN A 346 -21.79 -9.53 22.89
CA GLN A 346 -21.89 -8.43 23.85
C GLN A 346 -22.57 -7.20 23.23
N PRO A 347 -23.47 -6.50 23.95
CA PRO A 347 -24.05 -5.26 23.48
C PRO A 347 -22.99 -4.15 23.37
N LEU A 348 -23.35 -3.03 22.75
CA LEU A 348 -22.48 -1.86 22.64
C LEU A 348 -22.05 -1.42 24.04
N THR A 349 -20.76 -1.56 24.34
CA THR A 349 -20.17 -1.25 25.64
C THR A 349 -18.77 -0.72 25.47
N HIS A 350 -18.23 -0.09 26.51
CA HIS A 350 -16.89 0.49 26.49
C HIS A 350 -15.85 -0.55 26.05
N HIS A 351 -14.96 -0.13 25.16
CA HIS A 351 -13.86 -0.97 24.68
C HIS A 351 -12.49 -0.31 24.87
N LEU A 352 -12.33 0.92 24.40
CA LEU A 352 -11.05 1.63 24.42
C LEU A 352 -11.22 3.03 24.99
N ARG A 353 -10.20 3.50 25.71
CA ARG A 353 -9.98 4.92 25.99
C ARG A 353 -8.52 5.27 25.79
N ALA A 354 -8.24 6.49 25.32
CA ALA A 354 -6.88 7.01 25.27
C ALA A 354 -6.81 8.51 25.53
N LEU A 355 -5.63 8.96 25.95
CA LEU A 355 -5.23 10.35 26.01
C LEU A 355 -3.94 10.51 25.21
N LEU A 356 -4.03 11.29 24.15
CA LEU A 356 -2.95 11.59 23.21
C LEU A 356 -2.60 13.08 23.27
N HIS A 357 -1.36 13.38 22.94
CA HIS A 357 -0.81 14.72 22.85
C HIS A 357 -0.34 15.01 21.43
N ARG A 358 -0.57 16.24 20.97
CA ARG A 358 -0.10 16.70 19.67
C ARG A 358 1.43 16.69 19.65
N ASN A 359 2.01 16.06 18.64
CA ASN A 359 3.44 16.15 18.38
C ASN A 359 3.66 17.07 17.17
N ASP A 360 4.21 18.26 17.44
CA ASP A 360 4.48 19.30 16.44
C ASP A 360 5.86 19.16 15.77
N GLN A 361 6.53 18.01 15.90
CA GLN A 361 7.84 17.75 15.28
C GLN A 361 7.77 17.22 13.85
#